data_AF-A0A971JM62-F1
#
_entry.id   AF-A0A971JM62-F1
#
_cell.length_a   1.000
_cell.length_b   1.000
_cell.length_c   1.000
_cell.angle_alpha   90.00
_cell.angle_beta   90.00
_cell.angle_gamma   90.00
#
_symmetry.space_group_name_H-M   'P 1'
#
loop_
_entity.id
_entity.type
_entity.pdbx_description
1 polymer ?
#
loop_
_entity_poly.entity_id
_entity_poly.type
_entity_poly.pdbx_seq_one_letter_code
_entity_poly.pdbx_strand_id
1 'polypeptide(L)'
;MFWSIKKSRALRRVSTKLAGKPDMGLSFMNALNEGGFDAIDKLLKQQDIYRRELYEIVHKDPNTQKVLQGYNISDKELDDLYSSLIREGAGVYRKGHWVAASTLVFAFTFEYAITQKRNGDDCFSRACKRLIEYFDRNETGPLHN
;
A
#
# COMPACT_ATOMS: atom_id res chain seq x y z
N MET A 1 1.74 24.95 3.91
CA MET A 1 2.99 24.15 4.10
C MET A 1 2.89 23.08 5.21
N PHE A 2 2.01 23.20 6.21
CA PHE A 2 1.94 22.27 7.36
C PHE A 2 1.30 20.88 7.11
N TRP A 3 0.57 20.69 6.01
CA TRP A 3 -0.12 19.42 5.71
C TRP A 3 0.87 18.31 5.30
N SER A 4 1.87 18.63 4.48
CA SER A 4 2.84 17.65 3.96
C SER A 4 3.62 16.92 5.07
N ILE A 5 4.00 17.64 6.13
CA ILE A 5 4.71 17.07 7.29
C ILE A 5 3.79 16.14 8.11
N LYS A 6 2.51 16.52 8.30
CA LYS A 6 1.52 15.66 8.97
C LYS A 6 1.24 14.39 8.17
N LYS A 7 1.17 14.49 6.84
CA LYS A 7 0.99 13.35 5.91
C LYS A 7 2.17 12.38 6.01
N SER A 8 3.40 12.89 5.97
CA SER A 8 4.62 12.06 6.11
C SER A 8 4.65 11.30 7.44
N ARG A 9 4.29 11.94 8.58
CA ARG A 9 4.23 11.25 9.89
C ARG A 9 3.07 10.26 10.00
N ALA A 10 1.92 10.54 9.41
CA ALA A 10 0.78 9.62 9.38
C ALA A 10 1.11 8.39 8.52
N LEU A 11 1.66 8.59 7.33
CA LEU A 11 2.09 7.54 6.43
C LEU A 11 3.19 6.68 7.06
N ARG A 12 4.16 7.27 7.75
CA ARG A 12 5.21 6.50 8.44
C ARG A 12 4.62 5.62 9.54
N ARG A 13 3.66 6.11 10.33
CA ARG A 13 2.96 5.30 11.34
C ARG A 13 2.16 4.16 10.70
N VAL A 14 1.36 4.46 9.67
CA VAL A 14 0.55 3.46 8.96
C VAL A 14 1.44 2.46 8.25
N SER A 15 2.53 2.89 7.61
CA SER A 15 3.51 2.02 6.97
C SER A 15 4.20 1.09 7.97
N THR A 16 4.61 1.60 9.13
CA THR A 16 5.20 0.75 10.19
C THR A 16 4.18 -0.24 10.77
N LYS A 17 2.91 0.14 10.87
CA LYS A 17 1.83 -0.74 11.35
C LYS A 17 1.42 -1.80 10.32
N LEU A 18 1.30 -1.41 9.04
CA LEU A 18 0.91 -2.27 7.92
C LEU A 18 2.02 -3.23 7.51
N ALA A 19 3.27 -2.79 7.55
CA ALA A 19 4.41 -3.69 7.39
C ALA A 19 4.46 -4.74 8.51
N GLY A 20 3.77 -4.47 9.63
CA GLY A 20 4.12 -5.06 10.91
C GLY A 20 5.59 -4.83 11.20
N LYS A 21 6.08 -5.32 12.32
CA LYS A 21 7.51 -5.63 12.39
C LYS A 21 7.80 -6.70 11.29
N PRO A 22 9.06 -6.85 10.82
CA PRO A 22 9.44 -7.86 9.82
C PRO A 22 9.13 -9.34 10.21
N ASP A 23 8.49 -9.54 11.35
CA ASP A 23 8.06 -10.78 11.98
C ASP A 23 6.54 -11.03 11.82
N MET A 24 5.74 -10.21 11.11
CA MET A 24 4.28 -10.44 11.04
C MET A 24 3.91 -11.69 10.24
N GLY A 25 4.63 -11.97 9.14
CA GLY A 25 4.52 -13.25 8.42
C GLY A 25 4.99 -14.43 9.28
N LEU A 26 6.00 -14.21 10.13
CA LEU A 26 6.46 -15.17 11.12
C LEU A 26 5.42 -15.37 12.23
N SER A 27 4.71 -14.31 12.63
CA SER A 27 3.67 -14.31 13.67
C SER A 27 2.41 -15.01 13.18
N PHE A 28 2.04 -14.81 11.91
CA PHE A 28 0.99 -15.58 11.23
C PHE A 28 1.38 -17.06 11.11
N MET A 29 2.61 -17.37 10.68
CA MET A 29 3.08 -18.76 10.61
C MET A 29 3.14 -19.43 11.99
N ASN A 30 3.60 -18.72 13.02
CA ASN A 30 3.61 -19.23 14.40
C ASN A 30 2.19 -19.43 14.93
N ALA A 31 1.26 -18.50 14.68
CA ALA A 31 -0.14 -18.66 15.08
C ALA A 31 -0.85 -19.80 14.35
N LEU A 32 -0.54 -20.03 13.06
CA LEU A 32 -1.01 -21.19 12.30
C LEU A 32 -0.42 -22.50 12.86
N ASN A 33 0.86 -22.50 13.22
CA ASN A 33 1.55 -23.65 13.78
C ASN A 33 1.08 -24.00 15.21
N GLU A 34 0.66 -23.00 15.98
CA GLU A 34 0.11 -23.16 17.34
C GLU A 34 -1.42 -23.39 17.36
N GLY A 35 -2.09 -23.43 16.19
CA GLY A 35 -3.54 -23.63 16.10
C GLY A 35 -4.38 -22.49 16.68
N GLY A 36 -3.78 -21.30 16.85
CA GLY A 36 -4.38 -20.14 17.50
C GLY A 36 -5.33 -19.37 16.60
N PHE A 37 -6.52 -19.93 16.33
CA PHE A 37 -7.55 -19.30 15.50
C PHE A 37 -7.93 -17.89 16.01
N ASP A 38 -7.98 -17.69 17.32
CA ASP A 38 -8.24 -16.39 17.96
C ASP A 38 -7.11 -15.38 17.73
N ALA A 39 -5.86 -15.84 17.68
CA ALA A 39 -4.71 -14.99 17.38
C ALA A 39 -4.73 -14.54 15.91
N ILE A 40 -5.12 -15.45 15.00
CA ILE A 40 -5.31 -15.16 13.58
C ILE A 40 -6.45 -14.15 13.38
N ASP A 41 -7.60 -14.36 14.02
CA ASP A 41 -8.74 -13.43 13.93
C ASP A 41 -8.39 -12.03 14.46
N LYS A 42 -7.63 -11.95 15.55
CA LYS A 42 -7.12 -10.68 16.09
C LYS A 42 -6.15 -9.99 15.13
N LEU A 43 -5.27 -10.73 14.46
CA LEU A 43 -4.34 -10.20 13.47
C LEU A 43 -5.08 -9.68 12.23
N LEU A 44 -6.05 -10.42 11.72
CA LEU A 44 -6.89 -10.02 10.58
C LEU A 44 -7.69 -8.74 10.91
N LYS A 45 -8.31 -8.68 12.09
CA LYS A 45 -9.00 -7.48 12.57
C LYS A 45 -8.08 -6.26 12.67
N GLN A 46 -6.84 -6.44 13.14
CA GLN A 46 -5.86 -5.35 13.18
C GLN A 46 -5.47 -4.89 11.77
N GLN A 47 -5.25 -5.82 10.85
CA GLN A 47 -4.96 -5.52 9.46
C GLN A 47 -6.09 -4.70 8.81
N ASP A 48 -7.35 -5.08 9.05
CA ASP A 48 -8.53 -4.35 8.54
C ASP A 48 -8.64 -2.93 9.10
N ILE A 49 -8.27 -2.70 10.36
CA ILE A 49 -8.24 -1.35 10.94
C ILE A 49 -7.19 -0.51 10.20
N TYR A 50 -6.00 -1.04 9.98
CA TYR A 50 -4.93 -0.30 9.30
C TYR A 50 -5.21 -0.07 7.81
N ARG A 51 -5.90 -1.00 7.13
CA ARG A 51 -6.38 -0.80 5.76
C ARG A 51 -7.42 0.32 5.69
N ARG A 52 -8.36 0.38 6.64
CA ARG A 52 -9.32 1.49 6.74
C ARG A 52 -8.63 2.83 7.00
N GLU A 53 -7.67 2.89 7.93
CA GLU A 53 -6.86 4.09 8.17
C GLU A 53 -6.12 4.54 6.90
N LEU A 54 -5.58 3.60 6.12
CA LEU A 54 -4.92 3.89 4.84
C LEU A 54 -5.89 4.50 3.83
N TYR A 55 -7.05 3.89 3.61
CA TYR A 55 -8.03 4.39 2.65
C TYR A 55 -8.61 5.74 3.06
N GLU A 56 -8.79 5.99 4.35
CA GLU A 56 -9.14 7.32 4.83
C GLU A 56 -8.09 8.37 4.47
N ILE A 57 -6.79 8.04 4.52
CA ILE A 57 -5.73 8.97 4.10
C ILE A 57 -5.83 9.25 2.60
N VAL A 58 -6.05 8.21 1.80
CA VAL A 58 -6.21 8.31 0.33
C VAL A 58 -7.44 9.16 -0.02
N HIS A 59 -8.54 9.01 0.71
CA HIS A 59 -9.75 9.79 0.53
C HIS A 59 -9.65 11.22 1.06
N LYS A 60 -8.83 11.51 2.06
CA LYS A 60 -8.69 12.87 2.62
C LYS A 60 -7.67 13.73 1.87
N ASP A 61 -6.74 13.13 1.14
CA ASP A 61 -5.71 13.87 0.41
C ASP A 61 -6.22 14.36 -0.96
N PRO A 62 -6.16 15.68 -1.24
CA PRO A 62 -6.70 16.23 -2.48
C PRO A 62 -6.07 15.70 -3.77
N ASN A 63 -4.81 15.26 -3.73
CA ASN A 63 -4.13 14.78 -4.94
C ASN A 63 -4.57 13.35 -5.27
N THR A 64 -4.67 12.48 -4.26
CA THR A 64 -5.18 11.12 -4.46
C THR A 64 -6.68 11.10 -4.73
N GLN A 65 -7.47 12.03 -4.17
CA GLN A 65 -8.88 12.20 -4.56
C GLN A 65 -9.04 12.50 -6.06
N LYS A 66 -8.19 13.36 -6.63
CA LYS A 66 -8.21 13.64 -8.07
C LYS A 66 -7.93 12.38 -8.89
N VAL A 67 -7.02 11.51 -8.43
CA VAL A 67 -6.75 10.22 -9.08
C VAL A 67 -7.96 9.29 -8.97
N LEU A 68 -8.57 9.17 -7.78
CA LEU A 68 -9.78 8.36 -7.60
C LEU A 68 -10.91 8.81 -8.53
N GLN A 69 -11.17 10.11 -8.60
CA GLN A 69 -12.21 10.68 -9.45
C GLN A 69 -11.86 10.55 -10.94
N GLY A 70 -10.63 10.87 -11.33
CA GLY A 70 -10.18 10.83 -12.72
C GLY A 70 -10.22 9.41 -13.32
N TYR A 71 -9.97 8.40 -12.50
CA TYR A 71 -10.03 7.00 -12.91
C TYR A 71 -11.36 6.31 -12.53
N ASN A 72 -12.28 7.00 -11.86
CA ASN A 72 -13.55 6.46 -11.35
C ASN A 72 -13.37 5.18 -10.50
N ILE A 73 -12.43 5.22 -9.55
CA ILE A 73 -12.07 4.07 -8.70
C ILE A 73 -13.01 4.01 -7.49
N SER A 74 -13.71 2.89 -7.35
CA SER A 74 -14.51 2.56 -6.16
C SER A 74 -13.65 2.09 -4.98
N ASP A 75 -14.20 2.09 -3.77
CA ASP A 75 -13.52 1.54 -2.58
C ASP A 75 -13.14 0.07 -2.76
N LYS A 76 -13.98 -0.69 -3.45
CA LYS A 76 -13.70 -2.09 -3.78
C LYS A 76 -12.49 -2.21 -4.71
N GLU A 77 -12.43 -1.40 -5.77
CA GLU A 77 -11.29 -1.41 -6.68
C GLU A 77 -10.00 -0.92 -6.03
N LEU A 78 -10.11 0.02 -5.08
CA LEU A 78 -8.97 0.45 -4.26
C LEU A 78 -8.45 -0.72 -3.39
N ASP A 79 -9.37 -1.50 -2.82
CA ASP A 79 -9.05 -2.69 -2.04
C ASP A 79 -8.40 -3.79 -2.87
N ASP A 80 -8.96 -4.03 -4.06
CA ASP A 80 -8.44 -4.98 -5.04
C ASP A 80 -7.06 -4.56 -5.54
N LEU A 81 -6.83 -3.26 -5.77
CA LEU A 81 -5.52 -2.75 -6.15
C LEU A 81 -4.49 -2.95 -5.05
N TYR A 82 -4.82 -2.64 -3.79
CA TYR A 82 -3.93 -2.89 -2.65
C TYR A 82 -3.56 -4.38 -2.55
N SER A 83 -4.56 -5.26 -2.65
CA SER A 83 -4.36 -6.70 -2.61
C SER A 83 -3.49 -7.19 -3.76
N SER A 84 -3.70 -6.68 -4.99
CA SER A 84 -2.86 -7.00 -6.13
C SER A 84 -1.42 -6.53 -5.93
N LEU A 85 -1.19 -5.32 -5.39
CA LEU A 85 0.17 -4.84 -5.09
C LEU A 85 0.91 -5.82 -4.16
N ILE A 86 0.23 -6.32 -3.12
CA ILE A 86 0.83 -7.30 -2.21
C ILE A 86 1.12 -8.61 -2.95
N ARG A 87 0.14 -9.13 -3.69
CA ARG A 87 0.25 -10.41 -4.43
C ARG A 87 1.39 -10.41 -5.44
N GLU A 88 1.58 -9.30 -6.15
CA GLU A 88 2.66 -9.13 -7.14
C GLU A 88 4.02 -8.77 -6.52
N GLY A 89 4.13 -8.78 -5.18
CA GLY A 89 5.40 -8.63 -4.46
C GLY A 89 5.75 -7.22 -4.00
N ALA A 90 4.89 -6.22 -4.23
CA ALA A 90 5.05 -4.87 -3.67
C ALA A 90 4.62 -4.77 -2.19
N GLY A 91 4.23 -5.89 -1.55
CA GLY A 91 4.05 -6.02 -0.11
C GLY A 91 5.38 -6.11 0.65
N VAL A 92 6.28 -5.15 0.45
CA VAL A 92 7.62 -5.12 1.06
C VAL A 92 7.89 -3.79 1.74
N TYR A 93 8.78 -3.81 2.74
CA TYR A 93 9.28 -2.60 3.38
C TYR A 93 10.59 -2.14 2.72
N ARG A 94 10.66 -0.89 2.26
CA ARG A 94 11.88 -0.28 1.70
C ARG A 94 12.04 1.13 2.21
N LYS A 95 13.23 1.45 2.75
CA LYS A 95 13.61 2.80 3.21
C LYS A 95 12.56 3.57 4.02
N GLY A 96 11.80 2.87 4.87
CA GLY A 96 10.77 3.50 5.72
C GLY A 96 9.34 3.42 5.17
N HIS A 97 9.15 2.77 4.02
CA HIS A 97 7.89 2.69 3.30
C HIS A 97 7.42 1.24 3.19
N TRP A 98 6.19 0.97 3.63
CA TRP A 98 5.46 -0.18 3.13
C TRP A 98 5.04 0.17 1.70
N VAL A 99 5.66 -0.48 0.71
CA VAL A 99 5.57 -0.06 -0.69
C VAL A 99 4.12 -0.07 -1.16
N ALA A 100 3.36 -1.15 -0.93
CA ALA A 100 1.95 -1.22 -1.32
C ALA A 100 1.09 -0.07 -0.76
N ALA A 101 1.24 0.32 0.52
CA ALA A 101 0.49 1.45 1.07
C ALA A 101 1.01 2.80 0.57
N SER A 102 2.33 2.95 0.49
CA SER A 102 2.94 4.20 0.02
C SER A 102 2.55 4.50 -1.42
N THR A 103 2.48 3.47 -2.26
CA THR A 103 1.99 3.56 -3.64
C THR A 103 0.62 4.22 -3.72
N LEU A 104 -0.33 3.86 -2.85
CA LEU A 104 -1.68 4.43 -2.88
C LEU A 104 -1.74 5.87 -2.36
N VAL A 105 -0.83 6.27 -1.46
CA VAL A 105 -0.88 7.57 -0.78
C VAL A 105 -0.18 8.69 -1.57
N PHE A 106 0.70 8.33 -2.51
CA PHE A 106 1.33 9.29 -3.41
C PHE A 106 0.65 9.23 -4.79
N ALA A 107 0.14 10.38 -5.25
CA ALA A 107 -0.67 10.45 -6.46
C ALA A 107 0.03 9.89 -7.70
N PHE A 108 1.31 10.21 -7.92
CA PHE A 108 2.07 9.70 -9.09
C PHE A 108 2.23 8.17 -9.08
N THR A 109 2.57 7.58 -7.95
CA THR A 109 2.69 6.12 -7.84
C THR A 109 1.33 5.43 -7.91
N PHE A 110 0.28 6.09 -7.39
CA PHE A 110 -1.07 5.57 -7.42
C PHE A 110 -1.62 5.54 -8.86
N GLU A 111 -1.48 6.65 -9.58
CA GLU A 111 -1.86 6.79 -10.99
C GLU A 111 -1.09 5.81 -11.88
N TYR A 112 0.22 5.66 -11.66
CA TYR A 112 1.04 4.67 -12.34
C TYR A 112 0.53 3.25 -12.09
N ALA A 113 0.28 2.88 -10.83
CA ALA A 113 -0.21 1.55 -10.48
C ALA A 113 -1.56 1.22 -11.12
N ILE A 114 -2.52 2.16 -11.13
CA ILE A 114 -3.81 1.97 -11.80
C ILE A 114 -3.62 1.78 -13.31
N THR A 115 -2.81 2.63 -13.93
CA THR A 115 -2.56 2.59 -15.37
C THR A 115 -1.96 1.25 -15.78
N GLN A 116 -0.96 0.76 -15.05
CA GLN A 116 -0.34 -0.53 -15.36
C GLN A 116 -1.27 -1.71 -15.08
N LYS A 117 -2.13 -1.62 -14.05
CA LYS A 117 -3.15 -2.66 -13.80
C LYS A 117 -4.16 -2.76 -14.94
N ARG A 118 -4.57 -1.63 -15.52
CA ARG A 118 -5.46 -1.60 -16.69
C ARG A 118 -4.80 -2.12 -17.97
N ASN A 119 -3.48 -2.06 -18.06
CA ASN A 119 -2.70 -2.58 -19.18
C ASN A 119 -2.45 -4.10 -19.10
N GLY A 120 -2.91 -4.77 -18.04
CA GLY A 120 -2.83 -6.22 -17.86
C GLY A 120 -1.83 -6.68 -16.79
N ASP A 121 -1.98 -7.94 -16.36
CA ASP A 121 -1.26 -8.49 -15.20
C ASP A 121 0.28 -8.53 -15.40
N ASP A 122 0.77 -8.85 -16.60
CA ASP A 122 2.21 -8.85 -16.91
C ASP A 122 2.83 -7.44 -16.83
N CYS A 123 2.06 -6.42 -17.18
CA CYS A 123 2.47 -5.03 -17.03
C CYS A 123 2.48 -4.64 -15.55
N PHE A 124 1.46 -5.09 -14.81
CA PHE A 124 1.31 -4.80 -13.39
C PHE A 124 2.40 -5.45 -12.52
N SER A 125 2.82 -6.68 -12.82
CA SER A 125 3.91 -7.35 -12.10
C SER A 125 5.26 -6.63 -12.31
N ARG A 126 5.53 -6.17 -13.54
CA ARG A 126 6.71 -5.32 -13.84
C ARG A 126 6.62 -3.97 -13.13
N ALA A 127 5.45 -3.36 -13.11
CA ALA A 127 5.20 -2.11 -12.41
C ALA A 127 5.47 -2.23 -10.91
N CYS A 128 5.11 -3.35 -10.28
CA CYS A 128 5.38 -3.61 -8.87
C CYS A 128 6.88 -3.62 -8.57
N LYS A 129 7.70 -4.25 -9.43
CA LYS A 129 9.17 -4.19 -9.31
C LYS A 129 9.68 -2.75 -9.43
N ARG A 130 9.19 -1.99 -10.40
CA ARG A 130 9.56 -0.59 -10.61
C ARG A 130 9.18 0.31 -9.43
N LEU A 131 8.02 0.06 -8.81
CA LEU A 131 7.57 0.76 -7.59
C LEU A 131 8.49 0.47 -6.41
N ILE A 132 8.91 -0.79 -6.23
CA ILE A 132 9.88 -1.15 -5.20
C ILE A 132 11.18 -0.38 -5.41
N GLU A 133 11.70 -0.35 -6.64
CA GLU A 133 12.92 0.40 -6.99
C GLU A 133 12.76 1.91 -6.78
N TYR A 134 11.60 2.47 -7.11
CA TYR A 134 11.30 3.89 -6.91
C TYR A 134 11.47 4.28 -5.43
N PHE A 135 10.86 3.52 -4.52
CA PHE A 135 11.01 3.76 -3.08
C PHE A 135 12.39 3.39 -2.57
N ASP A 136 13.03 2.36 -3.13
CA ASP A 136 14.39 1.99 -2.75
C ASP A 136 15.43 3.00 -3.22
N ARG A 137 15.18 3.75 -4.29
CA ARG A 137 16.08 4.82 -4.77
C ARG A 137 15.73 6.20 -4.23
N ASN A 138 14.67 6.32 -3.40
CA ASN A 138 14.09 7.59 -2.96
C ASN A 138 13.79 8.53 -4.13
N GLU A 139 13.34 7.97 -5.25
CA GLU A 139 12.95 8.76 -6.42
C GLU A 139 11.76 9.66 -6.09
N THR A 140 11.66 10.78 -6.81
CA THR A 140 10.56 11.73 -6.67
C THR A 140 10.04 12.12 -8.04
N GLY A 141 8.72 12.07 -8.23
CA GLY A 141 8.05 12.54 -9.44
C GLY A 141 7.28 11.44 -10.17
N PRO A 142 6.86 11.70 -11.41
CA PRO A 142 6.12 10.74 -12.23
C PRO A 142 6.96 9.49 -12.54
N LEU A 143 6.28 8.34 -12.57
CA LEU A 143 6.89 7.09 -13.02
C LEU A 143 6.57 6.87 -14.49
N HIS A 144 7.59 6.47 -15.25
CA HIS A 144 7.48 6.07 -16.64
C HIS A 144 7.94 4.61 -16.77
N ASN A 145 7.40 3.93 -17.80
CA ASN A 145 7.77 2.57 -18.15
C ASN A 145 9.18 2.48 -18.75
#